data_AF-A0A656Z6V3-F1
#
_entry.id   AF-A0A656Z6V3-F1
#
_cell.length_a   1.000
_cell.length_b   1.000
_cell.length_c   1.000
_cell.angle_alpha   90.00
_cell.angle_beta   90.00
_cell.angle_gamma   90.00
#
_symmetry.space_group_name_H-M   'P 1'
#
loop_
_entity.id
_entity.type
_entity.pdbx_description
1 polymer ?
#
loop_
_entity_poly.entity_id
_entity_poly.type
_entity_poly.pdbx_seq_one_letter_code
_entity_poly.pdbx_strand_id
1 'polypeptide(L)'
;MAKITIGIIGFGVIGQRWAAAFAHAGHPVRVFDPAGDTDIYQRDVLPSLLHDLDMLKGEQSKPGTIELFPTIAEALSGVDLVQENGPEKIDINASSLLKSKTILARILL
;
A
#
# COMPACT_ATOMS: atom_id res chain seq x y z
N MET A 1 11.27 -13.06 7.38
CA MET A 1 9.97 -13.50 6.83
C MET A 1 10.05 -13.54 5.31
N ALA A 2 9.32 -14.44 4.67
CA ALA A 2 9.14 -14.41 3.21
C ALA A 2 8.46 -13.09 2.82
N LYS A 3 8.91 -12.47 1.73
CA LYS A 3 8.28 -11.27 1.21
C LYS A 3 7.04 -11.66 0.41
N ILE A 4 6.01 -10.86 0.58
CA ILE A 4 4.71 -11.00 -0.09
C ILE A 4 4.35 -9.67 -0.74
N THR A 5 3.58 -9.71 -1.81
CA THR A 5 3.11 -8.52 -2.53
C THR A 5 1.89 -7.95 -1.83
N ILE A 6 1.96 -6.67 -1.49
CA ILE A 6 0.89 -5.95 -0.80
C ILE A 6 0.15 -5.05 -1.78
N GLY A 7 -1.18 -5.12 -1.78
CA GLY A 7 -2.06 -4.20 -2.47
C GLY A 7 -2.61 -3.16 -1.50
N ILE A 8 -2.53 -1.89 -1.84
CA ILE A 8 -3.12 -0.78 -1.10
C ILE A 8 -4.20 -0.15 -1.98
N ILE A 9 -5.43 -0.08 -1.45
CA ILE A 9 -6.53 0.64 -2.09
C ILE A 9 -6.82 1.88 -1.26
N GLY A 10 -6.73 3.05 -1.88
CA GLY A 10 -6.75 4.34 -1.21
C GLY A 10 -5.37 4.71 -0.69
N PHE A 11 -4.83 5.80 -1.22
CA PHE A 11 -3.50 6.37 -1.00
C PHE A 11 -3.58 7.80 -0.44
N GLY A 12 -4.61 8.07 0.38
CA GLY A 12 -4.62 9.18 1.31
C GLY A 12 -3.68 8.94 2.50
N VAL A 13 -3.83 9.75 3.56
CA VAL A 13 -2.93 9.76 4.73
C VAL A 13 -2.70 8.36 5.35
N ILE A 14 -3.75 7.54 5.49
CA ILE A 14 -3.61 6.19 6.06
C ILE A 14 -2.91 5.25 5.08
N GLY A 15 -3.34 5.24 3.81
CA GLY A 15 -2.76 4.38 2.78
C GLY A 15 -1.27 4.62 2.59
N GLN A 16 -0.85 5.88 2.61
CA GLN A 16 0.56 6.28 2.52
C GLN A 16 1.42 5.74 3.65
N ARG A 17 0.89 5.71 4.88
CA ARG A 17 1.58 5.15 6.06
C ARG A 17 1.70 3.64 5.99
N TRP A 18 0.64 2.94 5.57
CA TRP A 18 0.72 1.50 5.34
C TRP A 18 1.69 1.15 4.23
N ALA A 19 1.66 1.88 3.11
CA ALA A 19 2.59 1.67 2.01
C ALA A 19 4.04 1.84 2.46
N ALA A 20 4.34 2.93 3.18
CA ALA A 20 5.68 3.15 3.74
C ALA A 20 6.08 2.05 4.73
N ALA A 21 5.17 1.62 5.63
CA ALA A 21 5.46 0.58 6.61
C ALA A 21 5.74 -0.79 5.97
N PHE A 22 4.95 -1.20 4.98
CA PHE A 22 5.17 -2.46 4.26
C PHE A 22 6.45 -2.42 3.42
N ALA A 23 6.68 -1.31 2.70
CA ALA A 23 7.91 -1.12 1.93
C ALA A 23 9.14 -1.10 2.83
N HIS A 24 9.10 -0.40 3.97
CA HIS A 24 10.16 -0.43 4.97
C HIS A 24 10.44 -1.85 5.44
N ALA A 25 9.38 -2.60 5.78
CA ALA A 25 9.48 -4.02 6.10
C ALA A 25 9.92 -4.92 4.92
N GLY A 26 10.26 -4.37 3.75
CA GLY A 26 10.85 -5.05 2.60
C GLY A 26 9.85 -5.71 1.65
N HIS A 27 8.56 -5.38 1.75
CA HIS A 27 7.51 -5.92 0.89
C HIS A 27 7.30 -5.03 -0.34
N PRO A 28 7.16 -5.58 -1.55
CA PRO A 28 6.71 -4.80 -2.69
C PRO A 28 5.24 -4.38 -2.49
N VAL A 29 4.96 -3.09 -2.68
CA VAL A 29 3.66 -2.47 -2.48
C VAL A 29 3.14 -1.93 -3.81
N ARG A 30 1.92 -2.35 -4.14
CA ARG A 30 1.16 -1.92 -5.32
C ARG A 30 -0.02 -1.12 -4.85
N VAL A 31 -0.22 0.06 -5.41
CA VAL A 31 -1.17 1.05 -4.90
C VAL A 31 -2.17 1.41 -5.99
N PHE A 32 -3.44 1.51 -5.63
CA PHE A 32 -4.46 2.20 -6.42
C PHE A 32 -5.08 3.33 -5.62
N ASP A 33 -5.12 4.53 -6.21
CA ASP A 33 -5.92 5.66 -5.72
C ASP A 33 -6.39 6.50 -6.91
N PRO A 34 -7.70 6.76 -7.06
CA PRO A 34 -8.24 7.58 -8.14
C PRO A 34 -7.80 9.05 -8.11
N ALA A 35 -7.34 9.55 -6.97
CA ALA A 35 -6.88 10.93 -6.74
C ALA A 35 -5.37 11.03 -6.45
N GLY A 36 -4.62 9.93 -6.58
CA GLY A 36 -3.23 9.85 -6.12
C GLY A 36 -2.27 10.76 -6.88
N ASP A 37 -1.65 11.71 -6.17
CA ASP A 37 -0.46 12.46 -6.63
C ASP A 37 0.79 11.83 -6.00
N THR A 38 1.62 11.21 -6.85
CA THR A 38 2.84 10.51 -6.44
C THR A 38 3.99 11.44 -6.12
N ASP A 39 4.05 12.59 -6.77
CA ASP A 39 5.25 13.43 -6.77
C ASP A 39 5.38 14.14 -5.43
N ILE A 40 4.25 14.64 -4.90
CA ILE A 40 4.18 15.21 -3.55
C ILE A 40 4.50 14.13 -2.52
N TYR A 41 3.93 12.93 -2.65
CA TYR A 41 4.19 11.85 -1.70
C TYR A 41 5.69 11.48 -1.66
N GLN A 42 6.31 11.26 -2.82
CA GLN A 42 7.70 10.84 -2.92
C GLN A 42 8.67 11.93 -2.43
N ARG A 43 8.39 13.20 -2.74
CA ARG A 43 9.26 14.32 -2.37
C ARG A 43 9.11 14.73 -0.92
N ASP A 44 7.88 14.85 -0.42
CA ASP A 44 7.60 15.56 0.84
C ASP A 44 7.21 14.62 1.98
N VAL A 45 6.55 13.50 1.69
CA VAL A 45 5.94 12.64 2.72
C VAL A 45 6.77 11.40 3.02
N LEU A 46 7.16 10.65 1.98
CA LEU A 46 7.87 9.38 2.11
C LEU A 46 9.20 9.52 2.89
N PRO A 47 10.04 10.55 2.67
CA PRO A 47 11.29 10.67 3.42
C PRO A 47 11.07 10.81 4.93
N SER A 48 10.07 11.58 5.35
CA SER A 48 9.72 11.74 6.76
C SER A 48 9.22 10.43 7.37
N LEU A 49 8.35 9.70 6.64
CA LEU A 49 7.83 8.43 7.12
C LEU A 49 8.93 7.36 7.25
N LEU A 50 9.86 7.30 6.31
CA LEU A 50 10.99 6.37 6.38
C LEU A 50 11.91 6.71 7.55
N HIS A 51 12.19 8.00 7.78
CA HIS A 51 12.97 8.43 8.94
C HIS A 51 12.34 7.99 10.27
N ASP A 52 11.03 8.21 10.44
CA ASP A 52 10.31 7.78 11.64
C ASP A 52 10.36 6.25 11.82
N LEU A 53 10.23 5.49 10.72
CA LEU A 53 10.30 4.04 10.75
C LEU A 53 11.71 3.52 11.07
N ASP A 54 12.75 4.17 10.54
CA ASP A 54 14.14 3.86 10.87
C ASP A 54 14.43 4.11 12.35
N MET A 55 13.90 5.18 12.93
CA MET A 55 14.01 5.45 14.37
C MET A 55 13.31 4.39 15.23
N LEU A 56 12.20 3.83 14.74
CA LEU A 56 11.41 2.84 15.48
C LEU A 56 11.90 1.40 15.33
N LYS A 57 12.44 1.04 14.16
CA LYS A 57 12.73 -0.35 13.77
C LYS A 57 14.15 -0.58 13.27
N GLY A 58 14.94 0.49 13.12
CA GLY A 58 16.25 0.47 12.49
C GLY A 58 16.15 0.53 10.96
N GLU A 59 17.23 1.03 10.36
CA GLU A 59 17.39 1.07 8.90
C GLU A 59 17.30 -0.33 8.28
N GLN A 60 16.64 -0.41 7.13
CA GLN A 60 16.42 -1.67 6.43
C GLN A 60 17.36 -1.77 5.23
N SER A 61 18.15 -2.84 5.18
CA SER A 61 19.14 -3.05 4.11
C SER A 61 18.52 -3.35 2.74
N LYS A 62 17.24 -3.76 2.71
CA LYS A 62 16.49 -4.12 1.50
C LYS A 62 15.02 -3.69 1.63
N PRO A 63 14.72 -2.39 1.50
CA PRO A 63 13.33 -1.92 1.44
C PRO A 63 12.66 -2.45 0.17
N GLY A 64 11.34 -2.57 0.22
CA GLY A 64 10.49 -2.89 -0.92
C GLY A 64 10.20 -1.66 -1.78
N THR A 65 9.46 -1.88 -2.86
CA THR A 65 9.03 -0.81 -3.78
C THR A 65 7.63 -0.32 -3.45
N ILE A 66 7.30 0.90 -3.87
CA ILE A 66 5.94 1.43 -3.86
C ILE A 66 5.64 1.89 -5.28
N GLU A 67 4.65 1.26 -5.91
CA GLU A 67 4.26 1.52 -7.30
C GLU A 67 2.77 1.80 -7.38
N LEU A 68 2.38 2.88 -8.06
CA LEU A 68 0.98 3.22 -8.32
C LEU A 68 0.53 2.67 -9.66
N PHE A 69 -0.69 2.15 -9.68
CA PHE A 69 -1.32 1.58 -10.86
C PHE A 69 -2.60 2.37 -11.20
N PRO A 70 -2.90 2.55 -12.50
CA PRO A 70 -4.03 3.35 -12.95
C PRO A 70 -5.39 2.67 -12.72
N THR A 71 -5.40 1.36 -12.44
CA THR A 71 -6.64 0.60 -12.21
C THR A 71 -6.51 -0.34 -11.01
N ILE A 72 -7.62 -0.61 -10.32
CA ILE A 72 -7.68 -1.61 -9.24
C ILE A 72 -7.23 -2.98 -9.74
N ALA A 73 -7.67 -3.37 -10.94
CA ALA A 73 -7.33 -4.67 -11.52
C ALA A 73 -5.81 -4.85 -11.67
N GLU A 74 -5.11 -3.81 -12.13
CA GLU A 74 -3.65 -3.82 -12.23
C GLU A 74 -2.99 -3.80 -10.85
N ALA A 75 -3.44 -2.94 -9.93
CA ALA A 75 -2.89 -2.86 -8.58
C ALA A 75 -2.98 -4.19 -7.83
N LEU A 76 -4.10 -4.90 -7.99
CA LEU A 76 -4.38 -6.16 -7.27
C LEU A 76 -3.86 -7.42 -7.97
N SER A 77 -3.33 -7.29 -9.19
CA SER A 77 -2.80 -8.44 -9.91
C SER A 77 -1.61 -9.07 -9.18
N GLY A 78 -1.78 -10.34 -8.76
CA GLY A 78 -0.74 -11.11 -8.07
C GLY A 78 -0.46 -10.68 -6.63
N VAL A 79 -1.37 -9.90 -6.02
CA VAL A 79 -1.27 -9.47 -4.62
C VAL A 79 -1.62 -10.62 -3.67
N ASP A 80 -0.84 -10.75 -2.60
CA ASP A 80 -1.03 -11.73 -1.52
C ASP A 80 -1.90 -11.16 -0.38
N LEU A 81 -1.81 -9.86 -0.10
CA LEU A 81 -2.56 -9.16 0.94
C LEU A 81 -3.10 -7.83 0.44
N VAL A 82 -4.39 -7.55 0.68
CA VAL A 82 -5.00 -6.24 0.35
C VAL A 82 -5.33 -5.48 1.62
N GLN A 83 -4.80 -4.27 1.71
CA GLN A 83 -5.09 -3.29 2.75
C GLN A 83 -5.92 -2.15 2.13
N GLU A 84 -7.16 -2.03 2.55
CA GLU A 84 -8.15 -1.08 2.02
C GLU A 84 -8.33 0.09 3.00
N ASN A 85 -8.15 1.32 2.50
CA ASN A 85 -8.13 2.56 3.27
C ASN A 85 -8.97 3.67 2.61
N GLY A 86 -9.88 3.30 1.72
CA GLY A 86 -10.78 4.23 1.05
C GLY A 86 -12.00 4.59 1.90
N PRO A 87 -12.77 5.61 1.50
CA PRO A 87 -14.05 5.92 2.13
C PRO A 87 -15.00 4.71 2.05
N GLU A 88 -15.87 4.56 3.05
CA GLU A 88 -16.75 3.39 3.26
C GLU A 88 -17.61 2.99 2.03
N LYS A 89 -17.77 3.92 1.06
CA LYS A 89 -18.57 3.81 -0.17
C LYS A 89 -17.80 3.36 -1.43
N ILE A 90 -16.52 2.97 -1.37
CA ILE A 90 -15.90 2.38 -2.56
C ILE A 90 -16.60 1.03 -2.83
N ASP A 91 -17.36 0.99 -3.92
CA ASP A 91 -17.99 -0.23 -4.44
C ASP A 91 -16.90 -1.09 -5.09
N ILE A 92 -16.02 -1.65 -4.27
CA ILE A 92 -14.99 -2.59 -4.72
C ILE A 92 -15.75 -3.86 -5.05
N ASN A 93 -15.94 -4.11 -6.34
CA ASN A 93 -16.51 -5.36 -6.84
C ASN A 93 -15.81 -6.54 -6.14
N ALA A 94 -16.54 -7.26 -5.31
CA ALA A 94 -16.02 -8.40 -4.54
C ALA A 94 -15.31 -9.43 -5.46
N SER A 95 -15.74 -9.52 -6.72
CA SER A 95 -15.12 -10.34 -7.77
C SER A 95 -13.68 -9.94 -8.11
N SER A 96 -13.28 -8.69 -7.91
CA SER A 96 -11.89 -8.22 -8.06
C SER A 96 -11.03 -8.59 -6.86
N LEU A 97 -11.62 -8.80 -5.67
CA LEU A 97 -10.94 -9.22 -4.44
C LEU A 97 -10.80 -10.75 -4.34
N LEU A 98 -11.64 -11.51 -5.06
CA LEU A 98 -11.79 -12.96 -4.93
C LEU A 98 -10.81 -13.83 -5.75
N LYS A 99 -9.82 -13.24 -6.44
CA LYS A 99 -8.95 -14.01 -7.36
C LYS A 99 -7.63 -14.54 -6.76
N SER A 100 -7.37 -14.39 -5.47
CA SER A 100 -6.15 -14.92 -4.83
C SER A 100 -6.40 -15.26 -3.36
N LYS A 101 -5.43 -15.87 -2.68
CA LYS A 101 -5.40 -16.12 -1.22
C LYS A 101 -5.30 -14.80 -0.43
N THR A 102 -6.10 -13.82 -0.81
CA THR A 102 -6.02 -12.44 -0.38
C THR A 102 -6.77 -12.28 0.93
N ILE A 103 -6.04 -11.88 1.98
CA ILE A 103 -6.66 -11.42 3.21
C ILE A 103 -7.00 -9.93 3.03
N LEU A 104 -8.23 -9.54 3.34
CA LEU A 104 -8.65 -8.14 3.34
C LEU A 104 -8.53 -7.58 4.76
N ALA A 105 -7.66 -6.58 4.93
CA ALA A 105 -7.62 -5.76 6.13
C ALA A 105 -8.29 -4.41 5.82
N ARG A 106 -9.41 -4.14 6.49
CA ARG A 106 -10.21 -2.92 6.32
C ARG A 106 -10.13 -2.08 7.59
N ILE A 107 -9.75 -0.81 7.47
CA ILE A 107 -9.83 0.16 8.55
C ILE A 107 -11.00 1.08 8.25
N LEU A 108 -12.10 0.91 8.98
CA LEU A 108 -13.21 1.85 8.97
C LEU A 108 -12.82 3.01 9.91
N LEU A 109 -12.66 4.22 9.37
CA LEU A 109 -12.67 5.47 10.13
C LEU A 109 -14.07 6.06 10.10
#